data_AF-A0A483AXH5-F1
#
_entry.id   AF-A0A483AXH5-F1
#
_cell.length_a   1.000
_cell.length_b   1.000
_cell.length_c   1.000
_cell.angle_alpha   90.00
_cell.angle_beta   90.00
_cell.angle_gamma   90.00
#
_symmetry.space_group_name_H-M   'P 1'
#
loop_
_entity.id
_entity.type
_entity.pdbx_description
1 polymer ?
#
loop_
_entity_poly.entity_id
_entity_poly.type
_entity_poly.pdbx_seq_one_letter_code
_entity_poly.pdbx_strand_id
1 'polypeptide(L)'
;MKLQYKILWLDDDINAFIDDEYIEDIRKHVTNQGFDTTIDTKDNSEDFFSALDETYDLILTDYHMNGLDGDKVVEKIREKSIFTEILFYTAKADLEDTKKLDRISFLETTTNHEEEVVDKTKKLIDLTVKKFQDIVAMRGMIMQETSDLDMQKVEILKKYINSKNSLETKGLKDEILKEIKLFVDEKCNKYQDFDAKEDGLKQIIKDNVLFSSARKIEALSWILQEIELNDFSKEYKDEIITPRNQFAHAKLIQDSGRKYFKKGGDNIEFDDEYCKKLRKDILKHKGYLDELQNKLDE
;
A
#
# COMPACT_ATOMS: atom_id res chain seq x y z
N MET A 1 -1.99 -0.02 -1.85
CA MET A 1 -1.21 -0.84 -0.90
C MET A 1 -0.83 0.09 0.23
N LYS A 2 -1.01 -0.32 1.48
CA LYS A 2 -0.60 0.49 2.63
C LYS A 2 0.93 0.59 2.63
N LEU A 3 1.47 1.79 2.79
CA LEU A 3 2.91 2.07 2.77
C LEU A 3 3.43 2.61 4.09
N GLN A 4 2.54 3.15 4.93
CA GLN A 4 2.86 3.64 6.25
C GLN A 4 2.39 2.63 7.30
N TYR A 5 3.16 2.46 8.37
CA TYR A 5 2.78 1.72 9.56
C TYR A 5 2.95 2.63 10.78
N LYS A 6 1.88 2.91 11.50
CA LYS A 6 1.90 3.85 12.62
C LYS A 6 1.74 3.13 13.95
N ILE A 7 2.58 3.46 14.91
CA ILE A 7 2.55 2.94 16.28
C ILE A 7 2.33 4.12 17.24
N LEU A 8 1.37 3.98 18.14
CA LEU A 8 1.21 4.88 19.28
C LEU A 8 1.66 4.14 20.53
N TRP A 9 2.60 4.70 21.28
CA TRP A 9 3.21 4.05 22.43
C TRP A 9 3.08 4.92 23.68
N LEU A 10 2.39 4.40 24.69
CA LEU A 10 2.23 5.04 25.99
C LEU A 10 3.04 4.30 27.07
N ASP A 11 4.03 4.97 27.68
CA ASP A 11 4.86 4.41 28.76
C ASP A 11 5.49 5.55 29.59
N ASP A 12 5.35 5.53 30.92
CA ASP A 12 5.94 6.59 31.78
C ASP A 12 7.45 6.51 31.89
N ASP A 13 8.05 5.37 31.57
CA ASP A 13 9.50 5.16 31.46
C ASP A 13 9.95 4.91 30.02
N ILE A 14 9.31 5.58 29.04
CA ILE A 14 9.64 5.41 27.62
C ILE A 14 11.11 5.70 27.29
N ASN A 15 11.82 6.46 28.13
CA ASN A 15 13.23 6.74 27.95
C ASN A 15 14.09 5.47 28.02
N ALA A 16 13.70 4.47 28.82
CA ALA A 16 14.38 3.16 28.84
C ALA A 16 14.40 2.49 27.45
N PHE A 17 13.33 2.66 26.67
CA PHE A 17 13.25 2.16 25.30
C PHE A 17 14.01 3.01 24.28
N ILE A 18 14.11 4.32 24.53
CA ILE A 18 14.81 5.26 23.66
C ILE A 18 16.33 5.11 23.80
N ASP A 19 16.82 5.09 25.04
CA ASP A 19 18.24 5.14 25.36
C ASP A 19 19.00 3.90 24.86
N ASP A 20 18.36 2.73 24.87
CA ASP A 20 18.91 1.46 24.39
C ASP A 20 18.55 1.15 22.91
N GLU A 21 18.09 2.15 22.14
CA GLU A 21 17.75 2.05 20.71
C GLU A 21 16.62 1.05 20.36
N TYR A 22 15.83 0.59 21.32
CA TYR A 22 14.74 -0.38 21.08
C TYR A 22 13.67 0.14 20.11
N ILE A 23 13.38 1.45 20.15
CA ILE A 23 12.48 2.11 19.19
C ILE A 23 13.03 2.02 17.76
N GLU A 24 14.34 2.24 17.59
CA GLU A 24 14.99 2.12 16.29
C GLU A 24 15.01 0.68 15.79
N ASP A 25 15.09 -0.29 16.68
CA ASP A 25 14.98 -1.71 16.33
C ASP A 25 13.59 -2.09 15.81
N ILE A 26 12.53 -1.55 16.40
CA ILE A 26 11.17 -1.69 15.87
C ILE A 26 11.07 -0.99 14.51
N ARG A 27 11.59 0.24 14.39
CA ARG A 27 11.59 1.00 13.13
C ARG A 27 12.31 0.24 12.02
N LYS A 28 13.52 -0.27 12.29
CA LYS A 28 14.30 -1.10 11.35
C LYS A 28 13.52 -2.34 10.94
N HIS A 29 12.84 -3.02 11.86
CA HIS A 29 12.00 -4.18 11.52
C HIS A 29 10.89 -3.82 10.53
N VAL A 30 10.15 -2.74 10.80
CA VAL A 30 9.06 -2.27 9.94
C VAL A 30 9.57 -1.78 8.57
N THR A 31 10.69 -1.05 8.55
CA THR A 31 11.36 -0.63 7.30
C THR A 31 11.89 -1.83 6.51
N ASN A 32 12.42 -2.85 7.19
CA ASN A 32 12.84 -4.09 6.56
C ASN A 32 11.66 -4.82 5.94
N GLN A 33 10.49 -4.75 6.57
CA GLN A 33 9.25 -5.21 5.99
C GLN A 33 8.80 -4.36 4.80
N GLY A 34 9.33 -3.16 4.57
CA GLY A 34 9.00 -2.29 3.43
C GLY A 34 7.90 -1.27 3.74
N PHE A 35 7.78 -0.81 4.99
CA PHE A 35 6.88 0.27 5.35
C PHE A 35 7.69 1.49 5.84
N ASP A 36 7.15 2.66 5.55
CA ASP A 36 7.51 3.90 6.23
C ASP A 36 6.87 3.90 7.62
N THR A 37 7.63 4.22 8.67
CA THR A 37 7.20 3.97 10.05
C THR A 37 7.16 5.25 10.85
N THR A 38 6.05 5.45 11.56
CA THR A 38 5.92 6.50 12.57
C THR A 38 5.68 5.84 13.92
N ILE A 39 6.48 6.18 14.92
CA ILE A 39 6.32 5.71 16.30
C ILE A 39 6.15 6.95 17.15
N ASP A 40 4.91 7.20 17.58
CA ASP A 40 4.56 8.32 18.42
C ASP A 40 4.59 7.86 19.87
N THR A 41 5.60 8.30 20.61
CA THR A 41 5.76 7.99 22.04
C THR A 41 5.12 9.06 22.90
N LYS A 42 4.47 8.63 23.99
CA LYS A 42 3.79 9.46 24.98
C LYS A 42 4.12 8.95 26.38
N ASP A 43 4.49 9.85 27.27
CA ASP A 43 4.80 9.56 28.67
C ASP A 43 3.59 9.73 29.61
N ASN A 44 2.51 10.31 29.09
CA ASN A 44 1.31 10.59 29.84
C ASN A 44 0.02 10.31 29.05
N SER A 45 -1.04 10.01 29.79
CA SER A 45 -2.31 9.61 29.22
C SER A 45 -3.06 10.72 28.49
N GLU A 46 -2.91 11.98 28.90
CA GLU A 46 -3.62 13.11 28.29
C GLU A 46 -3.14 13.32 26.85
N ASP A 47 -1.83 13.33 26.64
CA ASP A 47 -1.25 13.45 25.31
C ASP A 47 -1.51 12.22 24.44
N PHE A 48 -1.52 11.02 25.05
CA PHE A 48 -1.91 9.78 24.38
C PHE A 48 -3.34 9.85 23.85
N PHE A 49 -4.32 10.17 24.70
CA PHE A 49 -5.72 10.24 24.26
C PHE A 49 -5.99 11.41 23.31
N SER A 50 -5.18 12.46 23.36
CA SER A 50 -5.26 13.58 22.42
C SER A 50 -4.73 13.22 21.03
N ALA A 51 -3.67 12.40 20.95
CA ALA A 51 -3.12 11.91 19.69
C ALA A 51 -3.89 10.73 19.10
N LEU A 52 -4.55 9.92 19.94
CA LEU A 52 -5.22 8.69 19.57
C LEU A 52 -6.30 8.88 18.47
N ASP A 53 -6.10 8.21 17.34
CA ASP A 53 -7.05 8.11 16.23
C ASP A 53 -7.08 6.70 15.58
N GLU A 54 -7.94 6.51 14.58
CA GLU A 54 -8.09 5.24 13.86
C GLU A 54 -6.96 4.94 12.84
N THR A 55 -6.00 5.85 12.67
CA THR A 55 -4.92 5.72 11.69
C THR A 55 -3.75 4.88 12.20
N TYR A 56 -3.66 4.66 13.52
CA TYR A 56 -2.67 3.79 14.14
C TYR A 56 -2.93 2.31 13.85
N ASP A 57 -1.86 1.58 13.54
CA ASP A 57 -1.85 0.15 13.21
C ASP A 57 -1.61 -0.74 14.44
N LEU A 58 -0.94 -0.19 15.44
CA LEU A 58 -0.64 -0.86 16.69
C LEU A 58 -0.58 0.18 17.81
N ILE A 59 -1.18 -0.14 18.95
CA ILE A 59 -1.07 0.64 20.17
C ILE A 59 -0.26 -0.18 21.18
N LEU A 60 0.73 0.44 21.80
CA LEU A 60 1.55 -0.14 22.87
C LEU A 60 1.28 0.64 24.14
N THR A 61 1.12 -0.04 25.25
CA THR A 61 0.86 0.60 26.54
C THR A 61 1.40 -0.24 27.69
N ASP A 62 2.15 0.38 28.58
CA ASP A 62 2.44 -0.22 29.88
C ASP A 62 1.14 -0.34 30.69
N TYR A 63 0.98 -1.46 31.38
CA TYR A 63 -0.21 -1.76 32.17
C TYR A 63 -0.21 -1.06 33.53
N HIS A 64 0.96 -0.71 34.08
CA HIS A 64 1.11 -0.17 35.44
C HIS A 64 1.59 1.29 35.44
N MET A 65 0.95 2.14 34.67
CA MET A 65 1.22 3.58 34.73
C MET A 65 0.55 4.24 35.93
N ASN A 66 1.25 5.15 36.58
CA ASN A 66 0.81 5.87 37.77
C ASN A 66 -0.52 6.64 37.55
N GLY A 67 -1.66 5.99 37.81
CA GLY A 67 -3.00 6.61 37.84
C GLY A 67 -4.00 6.14 36.78
N LEU A 68 -3.63 5.21 35.88
CA LEU A 68 -4.56 4.57 34.96
C LEU A 68 -4.37 3.05 34.97
N ASP A 69 -5.40 2.36 35.46
CA ASP A 69 -5.50 0.91 35.30
C ASP A 69 -5.69 0.62 33.79
N GLY A 70 -4.94 -0.36 33.25
CA GLY A 70 -4.92 -0.65 31.81
C GLY A 70 -6.29 -1.02 31.20
N ASP A 71 -7.22 -1.51 32.02
CA ASP A 71 -8.62 -1.75 31.64
C ASP A 71 -9.35 -0.45 31.25
N LYS A 72 -9.17 0.63 32.01
CA LYS A 72 -9.74 1.96 31.71
C LYS A 72 -9.15 2.56 30.44
N VAL A 73 -7.90 2.25 30.11
CA VAL A 73 -7.28 2.68 28.84
C VAL A 73 -8.01 2.04 27.66
N VAL A 74 -8.28 0.73 27.73
CA VAL A 74 -9.04 0.02 26.70
C VAL A 74 -10.44 0.58 26.56
N GLU A 75 -11.17 0.74 27.66
CA GLU A 75 -12.55 1.24 27.62
C GLU A 75 -12.60 2.58 26.88
N LYS A 76 -11.71 3.52 27.20
CA LYS A 76 -11.62 4.81 26.52
C LYS A 76 -11.25 4.71 25.03
N ILE A 77 -10.35 3.80 24.66
CA ILE A 77 -10.01 3.57 23.25
C ILE A 77 -11.24 3.04 22.50
N ARG A 78 -11.97 2.09 23.09
CA ARG A 78 -13.14 1.45 22.48
C ARG A 78 -14.37 2.37 22.46
N GLU A 79 -14.54 3.26 23.43
CA GLU A 79 -15.55 4.33 23.41
C GLU A 79 -15.41 5.25 22.19
N LYS A 80 -14.18 5.47 21.72
CA LYS A 80 -13.90 6.19 20.47
C LYS A 80 -14.11 5.35 19.20
N SER A 81 -14.64 4.13 19.31
CA SER A 81 -14.81 3.18 18.21
C SER A 81 -13.50 2.79 17.50
N ILE A 82 -12.37 2.87 18.20
CA ILE A 82 -11.06 2.46 17.68
C ILE A 82 -10.83 1.00 18.03
N PHE A 83 -10.69 0.15 17.02
CA PHE A 83 -10.50 -1.30 17.16
C PHE A 83 -9.11 -1.76 16.72
N THR A 84 -8.12 -0.86 16.80
CA THR A 84 -6.70 -1.18 16.61
C THR A 84 -6.25 -2.22 17.64
N GLU A 85 -5.35 -3.11 17.22
CA GLU A 85 -4.71 -4.08 18.11
C GLU A 85 -3.91 -3.34 19.19
N ILE A 86 -4.10 -3.72 20.44
CA ILE A 86 -3.38 -3.13 21.58
C ILE A 86 -2.47 -4.21 22.20
N LEU A 87 -1.20 -3.90 22.41
CA LEU A 87 -0.31 -4.68 23.26
C LEU A 87 -0.21 -4.00 24.62
N PHE A 88 -0.78 -4.65 25.64
CA PHE A 88 -0.44 -4.37 27.03
C PHE A 88 0.74 -5.21 27.43
N TYR A 89 1.72 -4.60 28.07
CA TYR A 89 2.82 -5.31 28.68
C TYR A 89 3.01 -4.87 30.14
N THR A 90 3.62 -5.74 30.95
CA THR A 90 3.86 -5.48 32.37
C THR A 90 5.06 -6.28 32.87
N ALA A 91 5.87 -5.67 33.73
CA ALA A 91 6.91 -6.34 34.50
C ALA A 91 6.41 -6.98 35.82
N LYS A 92 5.13 -6.78 36.19
CA LYS A 92 4.51 -7.30 37.43
C LYS A 92 3.38 -8.28 37.13
N ALA A 93 3.40 -9.41 37.83
CA ALA A 93 2.63 -10.62 37.52
C ALA A 93 1.15 -10.66 37.97
N ASP A 94 0.47 -9.52 38.12
CA ASP A 94 -0.94 -9.48 38.52
C ASP A 94 -1.83 -8.89 37.41
N LEU A 95 -1.99 -9.62 36.31
CA LEU A 95 -3.03 -9.37 35.32
C LEU A 95 -4.33 -10.10 35.72
N GLU A 96 -5.00 -9.66 36.78
CA GLU A 96 -6.34 -10.17 37.10
C GLU A 96 -7.39 -9.66 36.08
N ASP A 97 -8.16 -10.60 35.52
CA ASP A 97 -9.46 -10.42 34.84
C ASP A 97 -9.59 -9.55 33.58
N THR A 98 -8.51 -9.30 32.82
CA THR A 98 -8.60 -8.67 31.49
C THR A 98 -9.20 -9.56 30.38
N LYS A 99 -9.68 -10.76 30.72
CA LYS A 99 -10.08 -11.86 29.82
C LYS A 99 -11.27 -11.60 28.87
N LYS A 100 -11.78 -10.37 28.75
CA LYS A 100 -13.01 -10.07 27.97
C LYS A 100 -12.89 -8.92 26.99
N LEU A 101 -11.68 -8.43 26.72
CA LEU A 101 -11.50 -7.26 25.87
C LEU A 101 -11.06 -7.66 24.46
N ASP A 102 -11.69 -7.06 23.44
CA ASP A 102 -11.47 -7.40 22.02
C ASP A 102 -10.15 -6.82 21.49
N ARG A 103 -9.44 -7.60 20.65
CA ARG A 103 -8.17 -7.23 19.96
C ARG A 103 -7.08 -6.69 20.89
N ILE A 104 -6.86 -7.40 21.98
CA ILE A 104 -5.79 -7.09 22.91
C ILE A 104 -4.89 -8.30 23.09
N SER A 105 -3.60 -8.02 23.00
CA SER A 105 -2.52 -8.91 23.34
C SER A 105 -1.95 -8.49 24.70
N PHE A 106 -1.75 -9.45 25.60
CA PHE A 106 -1.08 -9.24 26.87
C PHE A 106 0.32 -9.88 26.84
N LEU A 107 1.28 -9.22 27.48
CA LEU A 107 2.62 -9.70 27.67
C LEU A 107 3.07 -9.46 29.11
N GLU A 108 3.26 -10.53 29.87
CA GLU A 108 3.99 -10.47 31.12
C GLU A 108 5.46 -10.74 30.82
N THR A 109 6.32 -9.82 31.22
CA THR A 109 7.77 -9.93 31.01
C THR A 109 8.48 -10.34 32.28
N THR A 110 9.69 -10.87 32.15
CA THR A 110 10.49 -11.29 33.30
C THR A 110 11.73 -10.42 33.50
N THR A 111 12.90 -10.93 33.14
CA THR A 111 14.20 -10.32 33.44
C THR A 111 14.67 -9.35 32.35
N ASN A 112 14.19 -9.51 31.11
CA ASN A 112 14.58 -8.69 29.98
C ASN A 112 13.34 -7.98 29.42
N HIS A 113 12.77 -7.07 30.22
CA HIS A 113 11.48 -6.45 29.95
C HIS A 113 11.39 -5.85 28.55
N GLU A 114 12.36 -4.99 28.21
CA GLU A 114 12.36 -4.20 26.99
C GLU A 114 12.53 -5.09 25.75
N GLU A 115 13.46 -6.05 25.79
CA GLU A 115 13.66 -7.02 24.72
C GLU A 115 12.39 -7.85 24.45
N GLU A 116 11.74 -8.33 25.51
CA GLU A 116 10.51 -9.14 25.40
C GLU A 116 9.36 -8.32 24.78
N VAL A 117 9.21 -7.04 25.18
CA VAL A 117 8.22 -6.10 24.60
C VAL A 117 8.49 -5.86 23.12
N VAL A 118 9.75 -5.62 22.75
CA VAL A 118 10.15 -5.40 21.35
C VAL A 118 9.89 -6.63 20.50
N ASP A 119 10.22 -7.82 20.99
CA ASP A 119 10.00 -9.08 20.27
C ASP A 119 8.52 -9.38 20.06
N LYS A 120 7.69 -9.12 21.08
CA LYS A 120 6.24 -9.27 20.95
C LYS A 120 5.66 -8.24 19.98
N THR A 121 6.15 -7.00 20.02
CA THR A 121 5.78 -5.93 19.09
C THR A 121 6.09 -6.32 17.65
N LYS A 122 7.30 -6.82 17.36
CA LYS A 122 7.70 -7.32 16.02
C LYS A 122 6.77 -8.43 15.53
N LYS A 123 6.37 -9.38 16.38
CA LYS A 123 5.42 -10.44 16.04
C LYS A 123 4.02 -9.90 15.69
N LEU A 124 3.52 -8.91 16.43
CA LEU A 124 2.23 -8.28 16.14
C LEU A 124 2.28 -7.49 14.83
N ILE A 125 3.38 -6.79 14.57
CA ILE A 125 3.63 -6.13 13.28
C ILE A 125 3.55 -7.15 12.15
N ASP A 126 4.29 -8.27 12.24
CA ASP A 126 4.30 -9.28 11.19
C ASP A 126 2.90 -9.88 10.93
N LEU A 127 2.08 -10.04 11.98
CA LEU A 127 0.68 -10.46 11.83
C LEU A 127 -0.16 -9.42 11.10
N THR A 128 0.01 -8.14 11.40
CA THR A 128 -0.70 -7.04 10.71
C THR A 128 -0.24 -6.92 9.25
N VAL A 129 1.05 -7.05 8.98
CA VAL A 129 1.61 -7.07 7.61
C VAL A 129 0.99 -8.20 6.79
N LYS A 130 0.87 -9.39 7.37
CA LYS A 130 0.21 -10.54 6.73
C LYS A 130 -1.25 -10.25 6.38
N LYS A 131 -2.00 -9.58 7.26
CA LYS A 131 -3.37 -9.15 6.96
C LYS A 131 -3.44 -8.16 5.79
N PHE A 132 -2.47 -7.25 5.65
CA PHE A 132 -2.41 -6.36 4.49
C PHE A 132 -2.12 -7.11 3.19
N GLN A 133 -1.29 -8.15 3.22
CA GLN A 133 -1.05 -9.02 2.06
C GLN A 133 -2.32 -9.75 1.64
N ASP A 134 -3.15 -10.22 2.58
CA ASP A 134 -4.44 -10.83 2.26
C ASP A 134 -5.37 -9.87 1.49
N ILE A 135 -5.38 -8.58 1.83
CA ILE A 135 -6.16 -7.55 1.10
C ILE A 135 -5.62 -7.36 -0.32
N VAL A 136 -4.29 -7.34 -0.49
CA VAL A 136 -3.66 -7.28 -1.83
C VAL A 136 -4.02 -8.52 -2.64
N ALA A 137 -4.05 -9.69 -2.02
CA ALA A 137 -4.49 -10.92 -2.65
C ALA A 137 -5.98 -10.85 -3.06
N MET A 138 -6.87 -10.35 -2.21
CA MET A 138 -8.27 -10.13 -2.59
C MET A 138 -8.40 -9.19 -3.80
N ARG A 139 -7.62 -8.11 -3.85
CA ARG A 139 -7.60 -7.22 -5.00
C ARG A 139 -7.14 -7.96 -6.28
N GLY A 140 -6.09 -8.76 -6.18
CA GLY A 140 -5.63 -9.60 -7.30
C GLY A 140 -6.71 -10.60 -7.77
N MET A 141 -7.44 -11.23 -6.84
CA MET A 141 -8.55 -12.13 -7.17
C MET A 141 -9.66 -11.41 -7.95
N ILE A 142 -10.07 -10.22 -7.50
CA ILE A 142 -11.09 -9.41 -8.20
C ILE A 142 -10.62 -9.06 -9.62
N MET A 143 -9.34 -8.66 -9.78
CA MET A 143 -8.77 -8.33 -11.09
C MET A 143 -8.71 -9.55 -12.02
N GLN A 144 -8.39 -10.74 -11.47
CA GLN A 144 -8.44 -11.99 -12.22
C GLN A 144 -9.85 -12.32 -12.70
N GLU A 145 -10.84 -12.35 -11.79
CA GLU A 145 -12.21 -12.72 -12.14
C GLU A 145 -12.81 -11.76 -13.17
N THR A 146 -12.58 -10.46 -13.02
CA THR A 146 -13.02 -9.45 -14.00
C THR A 146 -12.35 -9.61 -15.36
N SER A 147 -11.06 -9.96 -15.40
CA SER A 147 -10.34 -10.26 -16.63
C SER A 147 -10.84 -11.55 -17.31
N ASP A 148 -11.16 -12.58 -16.53
CA ASP A 148 -11.73 -13.83 -17.03
C ASP A 148 -13.14 -13.60 -17.59
N LEU A 149 -13.94 -12.71 -16.99
CA LEU A 149 -15.22 -12.25 -17.58
C LEU A 149 -15.02 -11.53 -18.92
N ASP A 150 -14.00 -10.68 -19.07
CA ASP A 150 -13.69 -10.04 -20.34
C ASP A 150 -13.27 -11.05 -21.42
N MET A 151 -12.49 -12.07 -21.05
CA MET A 151 -12.15 -13.16 -21.95
C MET A 151 -13.38 -13.95 -22.39
N GLN A 152 -14.31 -14.24 -21.46
CA GLN A 152 -15.58 -14.87 -21.79
C GLN A 152 -16.41 -14.04 -22.78
N LYS A 153 -16.48 -12.70 -22.60
CA LYS A 153 -17.17 -11.81 -23.57
C LYS A 153 -16.56 -11.95 -24.96
N VAL A 154 -15.23 -11.97 -25.07
CA VAL A 154 -14.54 -12.15 -26.35
C VAL A 154 -14.84 -13.51 -26.97
N GLU A 155 -14.85 -14.60 -26.20
CA GLU A 155 -15.19 -15.94 -26.72
C GLU A 155 -16.64 -16.04 -27.18
N ILE A 156 -17.59 -15.41 -26.49
CA ILE A 156 -18.99 -15.31 -26.93
C ILE A 156 -19.07 -14.55 -28.26
N LEU A 157 -18.38 -13.41 -28.37
CA LEU A 157 -18.34 -12.64 -29.62
C LEU A 157 -17.73 -13.45 -30.76
N LYS A 158 -16.61 -14.14 -30.54
CA LYS A 158 -15.99 -15.04 -31.52
C LYS A 158 -16.96 -16.11 -31.99
N LYS A 159 -17.64 -16.79 -31.06
CA LYS A 159 -18.62 -17.85 -31.39
C LYS A 159 -19.77 -17.29 -32.23
N TYR A 160 -20.31 -16.13 -31.86
CA TYR A 160 -21.38 -15.47 -32.62
C TYR A 160 -20.91 -15.10 -34.03
N ILE A 161 -19.77 -14.41 -34.15
CA ILE A 161 -19.21 -13.98 -35.43
C ILE A 161 -18.92 -15.18 -36.34
N ASN A 162 -18.31 -16.25 -35.81
CA ASN A 162 -17.99 -17.45 -36.59
C ASN A 162 -19.22 -18.25 -37.02
N SER A 163 -20.36 -18.09 -36.33
CA SER A 163 -21.62 -18.75 -36.69
C SER A 163 -22.41 -18.01 -37.77
N LYS A 164 -21.93 -16.84 -38.21
CA LYS A 164 -22.60 -15.91 -39.11
C LYS A 164 -21.72 -15.58 -40.30
N ASN A 165 -22.34 -15.22 -41.43
CA ASN A 165 -21.57 -14.65 -42.54
C ASN A 165 -21.33 -13.15 -42.34
N SER A 166 -20.45 -12.57 -43.15
CA SER A 166 -20.04 -11.16 -43.01
C SER A 166 -21.18 -10.15 -43.22
N LEU A 167 -22.21 -10.50 -43.99
CA LEU A 167 -23.40 -9.65 -44.20
C LEU A 167 -24.27 -9.62 -42.93
N GLU A 168 -24.44 -10.76 -42.26
CA GLU A 168 -25.23 -10.86 -41.02
C GLU A 168 -24.56 -10.11 -39.85
N THR A 169 -23.22 -10.07 -39.78
CA THR A 169 -22.50 -9.32 -38.74
C THR A 169 -22.22 -7.87 -39.09
N LYS A 170 -22.65 -7.40 -40.27
CA LYS A 170 -22.31 -6.06 -40.78
C LYS A 170 -22.78 -4.95 -39.85
N GLY A 171 -24.02 -4.99 -39.37
CA GLY A 171 -24.56 -3.96 -38.48
C GLY A 171 -23.78 -3.83 -37.17
N LEU A 172 -23.37 -4.97 -36.58
CA LEU A 172 -22.53 -4.99 -35.38
C LEU A 172 -21.16 -4.36 -35.65
N LYS A 173 -20.52 -4.73 -36.76
CA LYS A 173 -19.22 -4.16 -37.17
C LYS A 173 -19.33 -2.65 -37.38
N ASP A 174 -20.34 -2.21 -38.12
CA ASP A 174 -20.51 -0.81 -38.49
C ASP A 174 -20.74 0.06 -37.25
N GLU A 175 -21.55 -0.39 -36.28
CA GLU A 175 -21.78 0.35 -35.03
C GLU A 175 -20.51 0.42 -34.17
N ILE A 176 -19.79 -0.70 -33.99
CA ILE A 176 -18.52 -0.72 -33.23
C ILE A 176 -17.49 0.22 -33.87
N LEU A 177 -17.32 0.16 -35.19
CA LEU A 177 -16.35 1.00 -35.89
C LEU A 177 -16.74 2.48 -35.86
N LYS A 178 -18.03 2.80 -35.88
CA LYS A 178 -18.54 4.17 -35.72
C LYS A 178 -18.19 4.73 -34.35
N GLU A 179 -18.44 3.99 -33.27
CA GLU A 179 -18.08 4.41 -31.90
C GLU A 179 -16.56 4.57 -31.72
N ILE A 180 -15.77 3.61 -32.24
CA ILE A 180 -14.30 3.72 -32.24
C ILE A 180 -13.86 4.97 -33.00
N LYS A 181 -14.45 5.25 -34.17
CA LYS A 181 -14.12 6.43 -34.96
C LYS A 181 -14.42 7.72 -34.20
N LEU A 182 -15.61 7.83 -33.57
CA LEU A 182 -15.97 9.01 -32.76
C LEU A 182 -14.96 9.23 -31.63
N PHE A 183 -14.56 8.17 -30.93
CA PHE A 183 -13.53 8.24 -29.90
C PHE A 183 -12.18 8.71 -30.45
N VAL A 184 -11.71 8.13 -31.55
CA VAL A 184 -10.43 8.51 -32.18
C VAL A 184 -10.46 9.95 -32.68
N ASP A 185 -11.54 10.36 -33.36
CA ASP A 185 -11.72 11.72 -33.87
C ASP A 185 -11.72 12.74 -32.72
N GLU A 186 -12.40 12.44 -31.60
CA GLU A 186 -12.35 13.28 -30.39
C GLU A 186 -10.91 13.46 -29.88
N LYS A 187 -10.12 12.38 -29.84
CA LYS A 187 -8.73 12.43 -29.37
C LYS A 187 -7.81 13.16 -30.34
N CYS A 188 -7.98 12.97 -31.64
CA CYS A 188 -7.25 13.71 -32.67
C CYS A 188 -7.53 15.22 -32.58
N ASN A 189 -8.80 15.61 -32.42
CA ASN A 189 -9.19 17.00 -32.27
C ASN A 189 -8.58 17.63 -31.01
N LYS A 190 -8.58 16.90 -29.88
CA LYS A 190 -7.90 17.35 -28.65
C LYS A 190 -6.40 17.52 -28.84
N TYR A 191 -5.73 16.55 -29.47
CA TYR A 191 -4.32 16.67 -29.80
C TYR A 191 -4.03 17.92 -30.65
N GLN A 192 -4.80 18.14 -31.72
CA GLN A 192 -4.64 19.30 -32.60
C GLN A 192 -4.87 20.63 -31.86
N ASP A 193 -5.88 20.68 -30.98
CA ASP A 193 -6.17 21.85 -30.16
C ASP A 193 -5.03 22.15 -29.18
N PHE A 194 -4.44 21.12 -28.56
CA PHE A 194 -3.28 21.30 -27.69
C PHE A 194 -2.04 21.73 -28.46
N ASP A 195 -1.75 21.11 -29.60
CA ASP A 195 -0.58 21.41 -30.45
C ASP A 195 -0.60 22.86 -30.97
N ALA A 196 -1.79 23.37 -31.30
CA ALA A 196 -1.96 24.73 -31.81
C ALA A 196 -1.85 25.84 -30.75
N LYS A 197 -1.91 25.51 -29.45
CA LYS A 197 -1.92 26.49 -28.36
C LYS A 197 -0.56 26.57 -27.67
N GLU A 198 -0.14 27.80 -27.37
CA GLU A 198 1.11 28.05 -26.64
C GLU A 198 1.12 27.39 -25.25
N ASP A 199 -0.04 27.29 -24.59
CA ASP A 199 -0.22 26.60 -23.32
C ASP A 199 -0.62 25.11 -23.46
N GLY A 200 -0.51 24.55 -24.66
CA GLY A 200 -0.91 23.18 -24.99
C GLY A 200 -0.35 22.12 -24.05
N LEU A 201 0.92 22.27 -23.63
CA LEU A 201 1.54 21.37 -22.67
C LEU A 201 0.83 21.38 -21.30
N LYS A 202 0.37 22.55 -20.82
CA LYS A 202 -0.37 22.65 -19.55
C LYS A 202 -1.75 21.97 -19.63
N GLN A 203 -2.29 21.86 -20.84
CA GLN A 203 -3.58 21.20 -21.07
C GLN A 203 -3.40 19.69 -21.22
N ILE A 204 -2.41 19.22 -22.00
CA ILE A 204 -2.21 17.79 -22.26
C ILE A 204 -1.85 17.01 -20.98
N ILE A 205 -1.09 17.59 -20.05
CA ILE A 205 -0.72 16.91 -18.78
C ILE A 205 -1.95 16.51 -17.93
N LYS A 206 -3.10 17.14 -18.17
CA LYS A 206 -4.38 16.84 -17.49
C LYS A 206 -5.17 15.73 -18.19
N ASP A 207 -4.86 15.37 -19.43
CA ASP A 207 -5.55 14.30 -20.17
C ASP A 207 -4.90 12.93 -19.90
N ASN A 208 -5.58 12.06 -19.16
CA ASN A 208 -5.04 10.75 -18.77
C ASN A 208 -4.95 9.72 -19.93
N VAL A 209 -5.57 9.99 -21.08
CA VAL A 209 -5.52 9.11 -22.25
C VAL A 209 -4.31 9.48 -23.12
N LEU A 210 -4.20 10.76 -23.49
CA LEU A 210 -3.11 11.27 -24.32
C LEU A 210 -1.79 11.36 -23.54
N PHE A 211 -1.86 11.69 -22.25
CA PHE A 211 -0.72 11.76 -21.34
C PHE A 211 -0.72 10.59 -20.36
N SER A 212 -0.57 9.38 -20.92
CA SER A 212 -0.54 8.12 -20.16
C SER A 212 0.62 8.05 -19.16
N SER A 213 0.62 7.05 -18.25
CA SER A 213 1.73 6.85 -17.30
C SER A 213 3.10 6.70 -17.96
N ALA A 214 3.17 6.11 -19.16
CA ALA A 214 4.41 5.99 -19.91
C ALA A 214 4.92 7.37 -20.38
N ARG A 215 4.01 8.22 -20.86
CA ARG A 215 4.34 9.60 -21.27
C ARG A 215 4.74 10.47 -20.09
N LYS A 216 4.09 10.28 -18.93
CA LYS A 216 4.45 10.98 -17.68
C LYS A 216 5.90 10.72 -17.30
N ILE A 217 6.36 9.46 -17.32
CA ILE A 217 7.75 9.14 -16.95
C ILE A 217 8.77 9.56 -18.02
N GLU A 218 8.41 9.51 -19.31
CA GLU A 218 9.22 10.06 -20.40
C GLU A 218 9.41 11.58 -20.25
N ALA A 219 8.35 12.32 -19.88
CA ALA A 219 8.44 13.76 -19.62
C ALA A 219 9.32 14.06 -18.38
N LEU A 220 9.23 13.25 -17.33
CA LEU A 220 10.11 13.40 -16.16
C LEU A 220 11.58 13.12 -16.51
N SER A 221 11.88 12.13 -17.36
CA SER A 221 13.24 11.89 -17.86
C SER A 221 13.82 13.13 -18.51
N TRP A 222 13.03 13.83 -19.33
CA TRP A 222 13.44 15.09 -19.95
C TRP A 222 13.73 16.17 -18.90
N ILE A 223 12.86 16.35 -17.90
CA ILE A 223 13.07 17.33 -16.82
C ILE A 223 14.35 17.01 -16.04
N LEU A 224 14.56 15.74 -15.67
CA LEU A 224 15.73 15.28 -14.91
C LEU A 224 17.04 15.60 -15.65
N GLN A 225 17.06 15.41 -16.97
CA GLN A 225 18.21 15.74 -17.80
C GLN A 225 18.48 17.24 -17.87
N GLU A 226 17.43 18.06 -17.98
CA GLU A 226 17.56 19.53 -18.04
C GLU A 226 18.10 20.14 -16.74
N ILE A 227 17.74 19.58 -15.59
CA ILE A 227 18.18 20.07 -14.27
C ILE A 227 19.40 19.32 -13.73
N GLU A 228 20.03 18.47 -14.55
CA GLU A 228 21.22 17.69 -14.23
C GLU A 228 21.07 16.77 -12.98
N LEU A 229 19.86 16.25 -12.75
CA LEU A 229 19.60 15.21 -11.74
C LEU A 229 19.74 13.80 -12.33
N ASN A 230 19.99 12.82 -11.45
CA ASN A 230 20.07 11.42 -11.84
C ASN A 230 18.74 10.94 -12.44
N ASP A 231 18.78 10.44 -13.68
CA ASP A 231 17.58 9.97 -14.39
C ASP A 231 17.13 8.58 -13.89
N PHE A 232 16.11 8.56 -13.04
CA PHE A 232 15.48 7.33 -12.53
C PHE A 232 14.33 6.81 -13.40
N SER A 233 14.04 7.41 -14.56
CA SER A 233 12.86 7.10 -15.38
C SER A 233 12.79 5.64 -15.84
N LYS A 234 13.95 5.08 -16.23
CA LYS A 234 14.06 3.68 -16.64
C LYS A 234 13.78 2.74 -15.46
N GLU A 235 14.39 3.01 -14.31
CA GLU A 235 14.13 2.25 -13.08
C GLU A 235 12.66 2.31 -12.68
N TYR A 236 12.04 3.49 -12.73
CA TYR A 236 10.61 3.66 -12.44
C TYR A 236 9.72 2.84 -13.39
N LYS A 237 10.08 2.79 -14.68
CA LYS A 237 9.34 1.98 -15.65
C LYS A 237 9.44 0.48 -15.31
N ASP A 238 10.61 0.01 -14.94
CA ASP A 238 10.89 -1.41 -14.68
C ASP A 238 10.38 -1.86 -13.31
N GLU A 239 10.44 -1.00 -12.29
CA GLU A 239 10.10 -1.32 -10.90
C GLU A 239 8.68 -0.93 -10.51
N ILE A 240 8.05 0.05 -11.19
CA ILE A 240 6.69 0.52 -10.86
C ILE A 240 5.69 0.24 -11.97
N ILE A 241 5.93 0.74 -13.19
CA ILE A 241 4.94 0.66 -14.28
C ILE A 241 4.74 -0.79 -14.74
N THR A 242 5.84 -1.52 -14.94
CA THR A 242 5.80 -2.90 -15.41
C THR A 242 5.12 -3.84 -14.40
N PRO A 243 5.52 -3.86 -13.10
CA PRO A 243 4.88 -4.69 -12.09
C PRO A 243 3.40 -4.36 -11.92
N ARG A 244 3.02 -3.07 -11.93
CA ARG A 244 1.61 -2.63 -11.87
C ARG A 244 0.78 -3.25 -13.00
N ASN A 245 1.28 -3.21 -14.23
CA ASN A 245 0.57 -3.76 -15.38
C ASN A 245 0.53 -5.29 -15.34
N GLN A 246 1.61 -5.94 -14.90
CA GLN A 246 1.64 -7.40 -14.77
C GLN A 246 0.69 -7.90 -13.68
N PHE A 247 0.65 -7.23 -12.53
CA PHE A 247 -0.25 -7.58 -11.42
C PHE A 247 -1.72 -7.53 -11.86
N ALA A 248 -2.07 -6.58 -12.74
CA ALA A 248 -3.43 -6.45 -13.27
C ALA A 248 -3.90 -7.65 -14.11
N HIS A 249 -2.97 -8.45 -14.63
CA HIS A 249 -3.24 -9.60 -15.49
C HIS A 249 -2.73 -10.93 -14.89
N ALA A 250 -2.31 -10.91 -13.62
CA ALA A 250 -1.80 -12.09 -12.95
C ALA A 250 -2.94 -12.92 -12.36
N LYS A 251 -2.80 -14.24 -12.40
CA LYS A 251 -3.77 -15.19 -11.84
C LYS A 251 -3.26 -15.73 -10.51
N LEU A 252 -4.15 -15.83 -9.53
CA LEU A 252 -3.85 -16.47 -8.26
C LEU A 252 -3.63 -17.97 -8.48
N ILE A 253 -2.53 -18.46 -7.93
CA ILE A 253 -2.20 -19.88 -7.84
C ILE A 253 -2.10 -20.23 -6.36
N GLN A 254 -2.65 -21.38 -6.01
CA GLN A 254 -2.49 -21.98 -4.70
C GLN A 254 -1.83 -23.35 -4.89
N ASP A 255 -0.59 -23.48 -4.41
CA ASP A 255 0.16 -24.73 -4.44
C ASP A 255 0.70 -25.02 -3.03
N SER A 256 0.39 -26.21 -2.51
CA SER A 256 0.93 -26.73 -1.25
C SER A 256 0.80 -25.76 -0.05
N GLY A 257 -0.26 -24.95 -0.02
CA GLY A 257 -0.53 -23.94 1.03
C GLY A 257 0.06 -22.55 0.78
N ARG A 258 0.94 -22.39 -0.23
CA ARG A 258 1.46 -21.10 -0.68
C ARG A 258 0.48 -20.46 -1.67
N LYS A 259 0.19 -19.17 -1.48
CA LYS A 259 -0.64 -18.35 -2.39
C LYS A 259 0.24 -17.30 -3.05
N TYR A 260 0.18 -17.20 -4.37
CA TYR A 260 0.94 -16.22 -5.14
C TYR A 260 0.24 -15.93 -6.47
N PHE A 261 0.51 -14.78 -7.09
CA PHE A 261 0.00 -14.51 -8.44
C PHE A 261 1.06 -14.80 -9.50
N LYS A 262 0.63 -15.30 -10.66
CA LYS A 262 1.50 -15.52 -11.83
C LYS A 262 0.79 -15.09 -13.10
N LYS A 263 1.51 -14.40 -13.97
CA LYS A 263 1.03 -14.09 -15.32
C LYS A 263 1.43 -15.20 -16.28
N GLY A 264 0.51 -15.65 -17.14
CA GLY A 264 0.81 -16.68 -18.14
C GLY A 264 1.94 -16.25 -19.07
N GLY A 265 3.02 -17.05 -19.12
CA GLY A 265 4.21 -16.80 -19.95
C GLY A 265 5.39 -16.14 -19.22
N ASP A 266 5.17 -15.51 -18.06
CA ASP A 266 6.23 -14.88 -17.25
C ASP A 266 6.61 -15.80 -16.07
N ASN A 267 7.91 -15.85 -15.72
CA ASN A 267 8.43 -16.59 -14.55
C ASN A 267 8.32 -15.80 -13.23
N ILE A 268 7.60 -14.68 -13.22
CA ILE A 268 7.49 -13.81 -12.05
C ILE A 268 6.31 -14.28 -11.19
N GLU A 269 6.60 -14.55 -9.92
CA GLU A 269 5.62 -14.86 -8.87
C GLU A 269 5.44 -13.62 -7.98
N PHE A 270 4.21 -13.14 -7.86
CA PHE A 270 3.86 -12.09 -6.90
C PHE A 270 3.50 -12.76 -5.57
N ASP A 271 4.51 -13.02 -4.76
CA ASP A 271 4.40 -13.54 -3.41
C ASP A 271 4.67 -12.45 -2.36
N ASP A 272 4.77 -12.86 -1.10
CA ASP A 272 4.99 -11.95 0.03
C ASP A 272 6.30 -11.16 -0.07
N GLU A 273 7.39 -11.83 -0.50
CA GLU A 273 8.70 -11.19 -0.68
C GLU A 273 8.69 -10.24 -1.89
N TYR A 274 8.02 -10.59 -2.98
CA TYR A 274 7.84 -9.67 -4.10
C TYR A 274 7.02 -8.44 -3.67
N CYS A 275 5.93 -8.62 -2.92
CA CYS A 275 5.13 -7.51 -2.42
C CYS A 275 5.94 -6.58 -1.49
N LYS A 276 6.81 -7.16 -0.65
CA LYS A 276 7.75 -6.42 0.18
C LYS A 276 8.78 -5.66 -0.64
N LYS A 277 9.39 -6.27 -1.66
CA LYS A 277 10.27 -5.59 -2.62
C LYS A 277 9.54 -4.42 -3.28
N LEU A 278 8.34 -4.65 -3.81
CA LEU A 278 7.55 -3.62 -4.48
C LEU A 278 7.24 -2.44 -3.55
N ARG A 279 6.96 -2.67 -2.27
CA ARG A 279 6.79 -1.57 -1.30
C ARG A 279 8.07 -0.77 -1.13
N LYS A 280 9.23 -1.43 -1.03
CA LYS A 280 10.54 -0.75 -0.97
C LYS A 280 10.81 0.06 -2.24
N ASP A 281 10.52 -0.50 -3.42
CA ASP A 281 10.67 0.20 -4.70
C ASP A 281 9.77 1.44 -4.75
N ILE A 282 8.51 1.34 -4.30
CA ILE A 282 7.60 2.49 -4.23
C ILE A 282 8.13 3.57 -3.29
N LEU A 283 8.64 3.20 -2.10
CA LEU A 283 9.21 4.16 -1.16
C LEU A 283 10.47 4.83 -1.72
N LYS A 284 11.35 4.05 -2.39
CA LYS A 284 12.52 4.57 -3.10
C LYS A 284 12.13 5.63 -4.13
N HIS A 285 11.19 5.30 -5.01
CA HIS A 285 10.73 6.22 -6.07
C HIS A 285 9.96 7.42 -5.52
N LYS A 286 9.28 7.28 -4.39
CA LYS A 286 8.71 8.44 -3.69
C LYS A 286 9.82 9.41 -3.25
N GLY A 287 10.90 8.90 -2.66
CA GLY A 287 12.07 9.70 -2.31
C GLY A 287 12.69 10.43 -3.51
N TYR A 288 12.84 9.76 -4.65
CA TYR A 288 13.33 10.41 -5.89
C TYR A 288 12.40 11.52 -6.40
N LEU A 289 11.09 11.32 -6.30
CA LEU A 289 10.11 12.34 -6.68
C LEU A 289 10.13 13.53 -5.71
N ASP A 290 10.27 13.27 -4.41
CA ASP A 290 10.38 14.31 -3.38
C ASP A 290 11.68 15.12 -3.56
N GLU A 291 12.82 14.48 -3.86
CA GLU A 291 14.09 15.15 -4.18
C GLU A 291 13.97 16.03 -5.42
N LEU A 292 13.37 15.50 -6.50
CA LEU A 292 13.09 16.28 -7.71
C LEU A 292 12.22 17.49 -7.41
N GLN A 293 11.16 17.30 -6.61
CA GLN A 293 10.26 18.40 -6.24
C GLN A 293 11.01 19.48 -5.44
N ASN A 294 11.76 19.10 -4.42
CA ASN A 294 12.56 20.04 -3.64
C ASN A 294 13.54 20.81 -4.53
N LYS A 295 14.15 20.16 -5.52
CA LYS A 295 15.09 20.81 -6.44
C LYS A 295 14.43 21.85 -7.35
N LEU A 296 13.15 21.65 -7.69
CA LEU A 296 12.38 22.60 -8.49
C LEU A 296 11.84 23.77 -7.66
N ASP A 297 11.74 23.59 -6.34
CA ASP A 297 11.31 24.62 -5.40
C ASP A 297 12.47 25.54 -4.90
N GLU A 298 13.73 25.19 -5.20
CA GLU A 298 14.95 26.01 -4.99
C GLU A 298 15.08 27.15 -6.01
#